data_AF-A0A7H4MVW4-F1
#
_entry.id   AF-A0A7H4MVW4-F1
#
_cell.length_a   1.000
_cell.length_b   1.000
_cell.length_c   1.000
_cell.angle_alpha   90.00
_cell.angle_beta   90.00
_cell.angle_gamma   90.00
#
_symmetry.space_group_name_H-M   'P 1'
#
loop_
_entity.id
_entity.type
_entity.pdbx_description
1 polymer ?
#
loop_
_entity_poly.entity_id
_entity_poly.type
_entity_poly.pdbx_seq_one_letter_code
_entity_poly.pdbx_strand_id
1 'polypeptide(L)'
;MDSTVSTRAVVDSLYRYLPDNGSELVIFDINQAANLRALFRPSLYSAVNTLLPPAPRPYGTTVITNAAPDTYETVARTTLAGMRSETVTPLNIAWPQDMYSLSHVAVPFPLTDSLYGREPAEKNRYGISIGTISLRGETSTLSVGLDTLMRVTSNPFFPWMMARINHHIACSEQADIAACLRSQEAASE
;
A
#
# COMPACT_ATOMS: atom_id res chain seq x y z
N MET A 1 3.12 7.41 9.17
CA MET A 1 1.83 7.85 9.74
C MET A 1 1.35 9.02 8.90
N ASP A 2 0.21 8.85 8.25
CA ASP A 2 -0.47 9.95 7.59
C ASP A 2 -1.19 10.80 8.65
N SER A 3 -1.03 12.13 8.59
CA SER A 3 -1.73 13.06 9.47
C SER A 3 -3.18 13.33 9.04
N THR A 4 -3.56 12.94 7.81
CA THR A 4 -4.91 13.17 7.27
C THR A 4 -5.87 11.99 7.41
N VAL A 5 -5.35 10.79 7.68
CA VAL A 5 -6.17 9.57 7.85
C VAL A 5 -5.72 8.79 9.09
N SER A 6 -6.64 8.61 10.05
CA SER A 6 -6.42 7.71 11.19
C SER A 6 -6.73 6.27 10.78
N THR A 7 -5.70 5.49 10.45
CA THR A 7 -5.84 4.06 10.12
C THR A 7 -6.52 3.28 11.23
N ARG A 8 -6.27 3.64 12.49
CA ARG A 8 -6.97 3.05 13.64
C ARG A 8 -8.47 3.34 13.62
N ALA A 9 -8.88 4.55 13.25
CA ALA A 9 -10.30 4.87 13.13
C ALA A 9 -10.99 4.05 12.04
N VAL A 10 -10.31 3.79 10.92
CA VAL A 10 -10.83 2.92 9.84
C VAL A 10 -11.08 1.50 10.38
N VAL A 11 -10.13 0.94 11.14
CA VAL A 11 -10.28 -0.40 11.72
C VAL A 11 -11.38 -0.43 12.79
N ASP A 12 -11.29 0.46 13.79
CA ASP A 12 -12.12 0.38 15.00
C ASP A 12 -13.52 0.98 14.84
N SER A 13 -13.69 1.93 13.92
CA SER A 13 -14.92 2.72 13.76
C SER A 13 -15.67 2.43 12.46
N LEU A 14 -15.05 1.78 11.47
CA LEU A 14 -15.73 1.34 10.24
C LEU A 14 -15.75 -0.19 10.14
N TYR A 15 -14.59 -0.81 9.96
CA TYR A 15 -14.50 -2.25 9.64
C TYR A 15 -15.02 -3.15 10.76
N ARG A 16 -14.92 -2.73 12.02
CA ARG A 16 -15.50 -3.45 13.15
C ARG A 16 -17.03 -3.61 13.07
N TYR A 17 -17.72 -2.73 12.36
CA TYR A 17 -19.18 -2.72 12.25
C TYR A 17 -19.71 -3.28 10.92
N LEU A 18 -18.82 -3.63 9.99
CA LEU A 18 -19.23 -4.21 8.71
C LEU A 18 -19.61 -5.70 8.90
N PRO A 19 -20.74 -6.16 8.34
CA PRO A 19 -21.04 -7.59 8.26
C PRO A 19 -20.08 -8.29 7.27
N ASP A 20 -20.09 -9.62 7.23
CA ASP A 20 -19.40 -10.38 6.16
C ASP A 20 -20.09 -10.14 4.81
N ASN A 21 -19.72 -9.03 4.17
CA ASN A 21 -20.23 -8.56 2.89
C ASN A 21 -19.16 -8.63 1.79
N GLY A 22 -18.04 -9.33 2.04
CA GLY A 22 -16.89 -9.35 1.14
C GLY A 22 -15.98 -8.12 1.24
N SER A 23 -16.13 -7.27 2.25
CA SER A 23 -15.20 -6.15 2.48
C SER A 23 -13.79 -6.65 2.79
N GLU A 24 -12.81 -5.96 2.22
CA GLU A 24 -11.40 -6.27 2.40
C GLU A 24 -10.61 -5.02 2.80
N LEU A 25 -9.83 -5.13 3.88
CA LEU A 25 -8.88 -4.10 4.28
C LEU A 25 -7.49 -4.46 3.78
N VAL A 26 -6.99 -3.66 2.83
CA VAL A 26 -5.61 -3.76 2.33
C VAL A 26 -4.70 -2.80 3.07
N ILE A 27 -3.58 -3.30 3.58
CA ILE A 27 -2.55 -2.52 4.28
C ILE A 27 -1.21 -2.71 3.57
N PHE A 28 -0.58 -1.59 3.20
CA PHE A 28 0.82 -1.58 2.76
C PHE A 28 1.72 -1.33 3.97
N ASP A 29 2.56 -2.30 4.31
CA ASP A 29 3.55 -2.18 5.37
C ASP A 29 4.73 -1.28 4.93
N ILE A 30 5.60 -0.92 5.86
CA ILE A 30 6.88 -0.30 5.55
C ILE A 30 7.82 -1.30 4.85
N ASN A 31 8.81 -0.78 4.12
CA ASN A 31 9.91 -1.61 3.62
C ASN A 31 10.82 -2.01 4.79
N GLN A 32 10.68 -3.23 5.26
CA GLN A 32 11.44 -3.81 6.37
C GLN A 32 12.93 -3.95 6.04
N ALA A 33 13.25 -4.13 4.75
CA ALA A 33 14.61 -4.26 4.22
C ALA A 33 15.29 -2.92 3.94
N ALA A 34 14.61 -1.79 4.16
CA ALA A 34 15.25 -0.48 4.04
C ALA A 34 16.40 -0.35 5.05
N ASN A 35 17.60 -0.02 4.57
CA ASN A 35 18.81 0.19 5.38
C ASN A 35 18.78 1.49 6.21
N LEU A 36 17.62 1.85 6.75
CA LEU A 36 17.36 3.05 7.55
C LEU A 36 16.94 2.69 8.97
N ARG A 37 17.28 1.48 9.44
CA ARG A 37 16.76 0.95 10.71
C ARG A 37 16.98 1.87 11.91
N ALA A 38 18.16 2.49 11.98
CA ALA A 38 18.54 3.43 13.04
C ALA A 38 17.72 4.74 13.03
N LEU A 39 17.08 5.07 11.90
CA LEU A 39 16.29 6.29 11.72
C LEU A 39 14.79 6.06 11.97
N PHE A 40 14.33 4.80 12.00
CA PHE A 40 12.93 4.48 12.27
C PHE A 40 12.62 4.40 13.75
N ARG A 41 11.41 4.85 14.09
CA ARG A 41 10.87 4.64 15.44
C ARG A 41 10.63 3.14 15.64
N PRO A 42 11.02 2.55 16.78
CA PRO A 42 10.83 1.11 17.05
C PRO A 42 9.38 0.63 16.88
N SER A 43 8.41 1.51 17.14
CA SER A 43 6.98 1.21 17.01
C SER A 43 6.50 1.01 15.56
N LEU A 44 7.28 1.43 14.55
CA LEU A 44 6.90 1.26 13.15
C LEU A 44 6.96 -0.21 12.70
N TYR A 45 7.89 -0.98 13.27
CA TYR A 45 8.09 -2.39 12.90
C TYR A 45 6.95 -3.31 13.36
N SER A 46 6.25 -2.96 14.44
CA SER A 46 5.10 -3.70 14.95
C SER A 46 3.77 -2.99 14.68
N ALA A 47 3.78 -1.90 13.90
CA ALA A 47 2.61 -1.06 13.68
C ALA A 47 1.45 -1.84 13.05
N VAL A 48 1.74 -2.69 12.05
CA VAL A 48 0.69 -3.51 11.41
C VAL A 48 0.11 -4.53 12.39
N ASN A 49 0.96 -5.22 13.15
CA ASN A 49 0.55 -6.21 14.15
C ASN A 49 -0.25 -5.61 15.32
N THR A 50 -0.05 -4.33 15.61
CA THR A 50 -0.78 -3.61 16.66
C THR A 50 -1.99 -2.85 16.14
N LEU A 51 -2.12 -2.70 14.82
CA LEU A 51 -3.24 -2.02 14.18
C LEU A 51 -4.45 -2.94 14.03
N LEU A 52 -4.22 -4.20 13.65
CA LEU A 52 -5.29 -5.16 13.38
C LEU A 52 -5.69 -5.92 14.66
N PRO A 53 -6.99 -6.07 14.96
CA PRO A 53 -7.42 -6.99 16.00
C PRO A 53 -7.06 -8.44 15.63
N PRO A 54 -6.85 -9.33 16.61
CA PRO A 54 -6.53 -10.72 16.35
C PRO A 54 -7.65 -11.41 15.57
N ALA A 55 -7.28 -12.28 14.63
CA ALA A 55 -8.23 -13.10 13.89
C ALA A 55 -9.01 -14.06 14.82
N PRO A 56 -10.27 -14.43 14.50
CA PRO A 56 -11.01 -14.13 13.26
C PRO A 56 -11.64 -12.74 13.24
N ARG A 57 -11.71 -12.14 12.04
CA ARG A 57 -12.28 -10.81 11.78
C ARG A 57 -13.50 -10.94 10.86
N PRO A 58 -14.52 -10.07 10.93
CA PRO A 58 -15.69 -10.15 10.06
C PRO A 58 -15.44 -9.68 8.62
N TYR A 59 -14.21 -9.26 8.30
CA TYR A 59 -13.75 -8.78 7.00
C TYR A 59 -12.42 -9.44 6.63
N GLY A 60 -12.13 -9.48 5.33
CA GLY A 60 -10.84 -9.94 4.82
C GLY A 60 -9.75 -8.91 5.08
N THR A 61 -8.53 -9.36 5.32
CA THR A 61 -7.38 -8.46 5.42
C THR A 61 -6.23 -8.95 4.57
N THR A 62 -5.67 -8.07 3.76
CA THR A 62 -4.42 -8.34 3.03
C THR A 62 -3.35 -7.34 3.46
N VAL A 63 -2.23 -7.87 3.96
CA VAL A 63 -1.04 -7.09 4.30
C VAL A 63 0.01 -7.31 3.23
N ILE A 64 0.41 -6.25 2.55
CA ILE A 64 1.53 -6.24 1.62
C ILE A 64 2.78 -5.88 2.39
N THR A 65 3.71 -6.82 2.51
CA THR A 65 4.96 -6.67 3.28
C THR A 65 6.11 -7.38 2.58
N ASN A 66 7.33 -7.16 3.04
CA ASN A 66 8.51 -7.86 2.54
C ASN A 66 8.39 -9.38 2.80
N ALA A 67 8.90 -10.19 1.88
CA ALA A 67 8.94 -11.65 2.02
C ALA A 67 9.77 -12.06 3.26
N ALA A 68 10.88 -11.35 3.49
CA ALA A 68 11.70 -11.42 4.68
C ALA A 68 12.26 -10.03 5.03
N PRO A 69 12.70 -9.77 6.28
CA PRO A 69 13.15 -8.44 6.71
C PRO A 69 14.40 -7.90 6.00
N ASP A 70 15.11 -8.73 5.25
CA ASP A 70 16.37 -8.44 4.57
C ASP A 70 16.26 -8.44 3.03
N THR A 71 15.06 -8.71 2.49
CA THR A 71 14.81 -8.71 1.04
C THR A 71 13.80 -7.64 0.63
N TYR A 72 14.00 -7.08 -0.56
CA TYR A 72 13.07 -6.14 -1.18
C TYR A 72 11.86 -6.83 -1.82
N GLU A 73 11.91 -8.15 -2.02
CA GLU A 73 10.78 -8.93 -2.53
C GLU A 73 9.58 -8.82 -1.60
N THR A 74 8.37 -8.79 -2.17
CA THR A 74 7.14 -8.61 -1.40
C THR A 74 6.15 -9.74 -1.56
N VAL A 75 5.33 -9.91 -0.53
CA VAL A 75 4.27 -10.91 -0.43
C VAL A 75 2.99 -10.22 0.02
N ALA A 76 1.86 -10.74 -0.46
CA ALA A 76 0.54 -10.47 0.09
C ALA A 76 0.21 -11.55 1.12
N ARG A 77 -0.02 -11.13 2.36
CA ARG A 77 -0.47 -11.96 3.46
C ARG A 77 -1.97 -11.75 3.65
N THR A 78 -2.77 -12.72 3.24
CA THR A 78 -4.23 -12.60 3.23
C THR A 78 -4.85 -13.47 4.31
N THR A 79 -5.72 -12.89 5.14
CA THR A 79 -6.59 -13.62 6.06
C THR A 79 -8.02 -13.34 5.68
N LEU A 80 -8.77 -14.38 5.31
CA LEU A 80 -10.18 -14.26 4.94
C LEU A 80 -11.07 -13.91 6.15
N ALA A 81 -12.24 -13.33 5.87
CA ALA A 81 -13.26 -13.09 6.88
C ALA A 81 -13.63 -14.40 7.59
N GLY A 82 -13.73 -14.38 8.92
CA GLY A 82 -14.03 -15.53 9.76
C GLY A 82 -12.89 -16.54 9.93
N MET A 83 -11.81 -16.44 9.14
CA MET A 83 -10.70 -17.39 9.16
C MET A 83 -9.59 -16.94 10.12
N ARG A 84 -8.79 -17.91 10.58
CA ARG A 84 -7.57 -17.69 11.38
C ARG A 84 -6.28 -17.95 10.59
N SER A 85 -6.36 -18.79 9.57
CA SER A 85 -5.23 -19.12 8.71
C SER A 85 -4.93 -17.95 7.78
N GLU A 86 -3.64 -17.67 7.63
CA GLU A 86 -3.12 -16.70 6.67
C GLU A 86 -2.57 -17.46 5.44
N THR A 87 -2.89 -16.96 4.26
CA THR A 87 -2.30 -17.40 2.99
C THR A 87 -1.26 -16.39 2.56
N VAL A 88 -0.10 -16.85 2.07
CA VAL A 88 0.99 -16.00 1.62
C VAL A 88 1.20 -16.18 0.12
N THR A 89 1.04 -15.10 -0.64
CA THR A 89 1.20 -15.09 -2.09
C THR A 89 2.33 -14.14 -2.49
N PRO A 90 3.36 -14.61 -3.21
CA PRO A 90 4.38 -13.73 -3.79
C PRO A 90 3.77 -12.71 -4.76
N LEU A 91 4.18 -11.45 -4.67
CA LEU A 91 3.67 -10.39 -5.55
C LEU A 91 4.50 -10.21 -6.82
N ASN A 92 5.74 -10.69 -6.83
CA ASN A 92 6.73 -10.44 -7.90
C ASN A 92 6.93 -8.94 -8.18
N ILE A 93 6.69 -8.10 -7.18
CA ILE A 93 6.94 -6.65 -7.19
C ILE A 93 7.88 -6.39 -6.01
N ALA A 94 9.06 -5.85 -6.27
CA ALA A 94 10.00 -5.49 -5.22
C ALA A 94 9.81 -4.04 -4.76
N TRP A 95 10.11 -3.79 -3.49
CA TRP A 95 10.28 -2.42 -3.00
C TRP A 95 11.47 -1.74 -3.68
N PRO A 96 11.32 -0.50 -4.18
CA PRO A 96 12.48 0.28 -4.63
C PRO A 96 13.42 0.61 -3.46
N GLN A 97 14.74 0.55 -3.69
CA GLN A 97 15.76 0.56 -2.61
C GLN A 97 15.81 1.86 -1.77
N ASP A 98 15.42 2.98 -2.36
CA ASP A 98 15.34 4.31 -1.78
C ASP A 98 13.94 4.65 -1.25
N MET A 99 13.00 3.69 -1.30
CA MET A 99 11.66 3.82 -0.73
C MET A 99 11.54 2.99 0.54
N TYR A 100 10.97 3.61 1.58
CA TYR A 100 10.78 2.94 2.86
C TYR A 100 9.32 2.88 3.36
N SER A 101 8.43 3.70 2.80
CA SER A 101 7.00 3.67 3.12
C SER A 101 6.21 4.35 2.01
N LEU A 102 4.94 4.00 1.86
CA LEU A 102 4.02 4.74 1.00
C LEU A 102 3.49 5.99 1.72
N SER A 103 3.37 7.07 0.96
CA SER A 103 2.60 8.24 1.34
C SER A 103 1.12 8.04 1.00
N HIS A 104 0.21 8.70 1.71
CA HIS A 104 -1.21 8.72 1.34
C HIS A 104 -1.44 9.30 -0.06
N VAL A 105 -0.58 10.22 -0.51
CA VAL A 105 -0.64 10.85 -1.84
C VAL A 105 -0.19 9.90 -2.95
N ALA A 106 0.60 8.86 -2.61
CA ALA A 106 1.20 7.97 -3.60
C ALA A 106 0.23 6.91 -4.13
N VAL A 107 -0.85 6.63 -3.40
CA VAL A 107 -1.77 5.50 -3.64
C VAL A 107 -2.25 5.41 -5.11
N PRO A 108 -2.69 6.50 -5.78
CA PRO A 108 -3.35 6.39 -7.08
C PRO A 108 -2.41 6.50 -8.28
N PHE A 109 -1.10 6.68 -8.09
CA PHE A 109 -0.19 6.97 -9.21
C PHE A 109 0.81 5.83 -9.46
N PRO A 110 0.95 5.34 -10.71
CA PRO A 110 2.00 4.37 -11.05
C PRO A 110 3.39 5.02 -11.03
N LEU A 111 4.43 4.18 -10.95
CA LEU A 111 5.82 4.64 -11.07
C LEU A 111 6.09 5.36 -12.42
N THR A 112 5.34 5.01 -13.46
CA THR A 112 5.50 5.53 -14.81
C THR A 112 4.69 6.79 -15.12
N ASP A 113 3.95 7.32 -14.14
CA ASP A 113 3.17 8.55 -14.31
C ASP A 113 4.07 9.74 -14.70
N SER A 114 3.64 10.55 -15.67
CA SER A 114 4.48 11.63 -16.21
C SER A 114 4.70 12.79 -15.24
N LEU A 115 3.84 12.96 -14.24
CA LEU A 115 3.92 14.05 -13.26
C LEU A 115 4.40 13.54 -11.89
N TYR A 116 3.80 12.47 -11.38
CA TYR A 116 4.04 11.94 -10.04
C TYR A 116 4.93 10.69 -10.04
N GLY A 117 5.15 10.09 -11.20
CA GLY A 117 5.97 8.91 -11.35
C GLY A 117 7.43 9.22 -11.15
N ARG A 118 8.11 8.28 -10.49
CA ARG A 118 9.57 8.30 -10.37
C ARG A 118 10.28 7.94 -11.68
N GLU A 119 9.65 7.11 -12.50
CA GLU A 119 10.18 6.60 -13.77
C GLU A 119 9.22 7.00 -14.90
N PRO A 120 8.98 8.31 -15.12
CA PRO A 120 7.93 8.80 -16.01
C PRO A 120 8.14 8.28 -17.43
N ALA A 121 7.09 7.73 -18.04
CA ALA A 121 7.12 7.28 -19.43
C ALA A 121 7.44 8.45 -20.39
N GLU A 122 6.89 9.63 -20.12
CA GLU A 122 7.18 10.88 -20.80
C GLU A 122 7.70 11.92 -19.79
N LYS A 123 9.02 12.16 -19.82
CA LYS A 123 9.64 13.13 -18.93
C LYS A 123 9.22 14.56 -19.29
N ASN A 124 8.79 15.32 -18.28
CA ASN A 124 8.43 16.73 -18.36
C ASN A 124 7.27 17.05 -19.33
N ARG A 125 6.34 16.11 -19.53
CA ARG A 125 5.12 16.32 -20.34
C ARG A 125 4.35 17.59 -19.93
N TYR A 126 4.36 17.92 -18.64
CA TYR A 126 3.71 19.10 -18.06
C TYR A 126 4.69 20.22 -17.68
N GLY A 127 5.90 20.22 -18.26
CA GLY A 127 6.99 21.13 -17.93
C GLY A 127 7.84 20.69 -16.73
N ILE A 128 7.31 19.82 -15.86
CA ILE A 128 8.02 19.25 -14.71
C ILE A 128 7.54 17.82 -14.45
N SER A 129 8.43 16.98 -13.89
CA SER A 129 8.10 15.64 -13.38
C SER A 129 8.43 15.61 -11.88
N ILE A 130 7.44 15.88 -11.03
CA ILE A 130 7.60 16.03 -9.58
C ILE A 130 8.18 14.76 -8.96
N GLY A 131 7.74 13.58 -9.40
CA GLY A 131 8.24 12.30 -8.90
C GLY A 131 9.74 12.04 -9.15
N THR A 132 10.37 12.81 -10.04
CA THR A 132 11.82 12.69 -10.35
C THR A 132 12.68 13.71 -9.59
N ILE A 133 12.07 14.63 -8.85
CA ILE A 133 12.77 15.72 -8.17
C ILE A 133 13.60 15.15 -7.02
N SER A 134 14.93 15.30 -7.11
CA SER A 134 15.86 15.04 -6.02
C SER A 134 16.63 16.32 -5.71
N LEU A 135 16.17 17.04 -4.69
CA LEU A 135 16.75 18.33 -4.32
C LEU A 135 17.81 18.13 -3.24
N ARG A 136 18.97 18.76 -3.45
CA ARG A 136 20.03 18.91 -2.44
C ARG A 136 20.42 20.36 -2.40
N GLY A 137 20.25 21.01 -1.25
CA GLY A 137 20.51 22.43 -1.09
C GLY A 137 19.95 22.96 0.23
N GLU A 138 20.13 24.26 0.46
CA GLU A 138 19.65 24.95 1.66
C GLU A 138 18.13 25.11 1.64
N THR A 139 17.51 24.98 2.83
CA THR A 139 16.05 24.96 3.01
C THR A 139 15.35 26.28 2.66
N SER A 140 16.06 27.39 2.57
CA SER A 140 15.48 28.74 2.34
C SER A 140 15.55 29.23 0.89
N THR A 141 16.10 28.43 -0.03
CA THR A 141 16.32 28.85 -1.42
C THR A 141 15.10 28.59 -2.32
N LEU A 142 14.20 27.71 -1.91
CA LEU A 142 13.01 27.34 -2.68
C LEU A 142 11.77 27.97 -2.06
N SER A 143 10.84 28.41 -2.92
CA SER A 143 9.52 28.90 -2.48
C SER A 143 8.62 27.78 -1.93
N VAL A 144 9.01 26.51 -2.14
CA VAL A 144 8.26 25.32 -1.72
C VAL A 144 9.13 24.52 -0.77
N GLY A 145 8.53 24.04 0.32
CA GLY A 145 9.23 23.21 1.31
C GLY A 145 9.76 21.90 0.71
N LEU A 146 11.00 21.55 1.05
CA LEU A 146 11.63 20.30 0.64
C LEU A 146 10.84 19.07 1.13
N ASP A 147 10.15 19.19 2.26
CA ASP A 147 9.28 18.16 2.83
C ASP A 147 8.10 17.79 1.93
N THR A 148 7.63 18.73 1.10
CA THR A 148 6.52 18.50 0.16
C THR A 148 7.02 17.78 -1.10
N LEU A 149 8.22 18.10 -1.57
CA LEU A 149 8.79 17.56 -2.81
C LEU A 149 9.50 16.21 -2.61
N MET A 150 10.02 15.95 -1.40
CA MET A 150 10.71 14.70 -1.06
C MET A 150 9.76 13.57 -0.65
N ARG A 151 8.45 13.83 -0.63
CA ARG A 151 7.44 12.80 -0.34
C ARG A 151 7.31 11.84 -1.53
N VAL A 152 7.19 10.55 -1.21
CA VAL A 152 6.82 9.53 -2.21
C VAL A 152 5.47 9.92 -2.83
N THR A 153 5.42 9.99 -4.15
CA THR A 153 4.25 10.41 -4.94
C THR A 153 3.71 9.33 -5.87
N SER A 154 4.38 8.18 -5.95
CA SER A 154 3.97 7.03 -6.78
C SER A 154 4.04 5.72 -6.00
N ASN A 155 3.18 4.76 -6.35
CA ASN A 155 3.04 3.46 -5.69
C ASN A 155 3.60 2.32 -6.57
N PRO A 156 4.65 1.58 -6.13
CA PRO A 156 5.16 0.42 -6.86
C PRO A 156 4.14 -0.72 -6.98
N PHE A 157 3.20 -0.82 -6.03
CA PHE A 157 2.15 -1.84 -6.01
C PHE A 157 0.90 -1.43 -6.80
N PHE A 158 0.97 -0.33 -7.55
CA PHE A 158 -0.14 0.15 -8.37
C PHE A 158 -0.68 -0.92 -9.34
N PRO A 159 0.13 -1.73 -10.04
CA PRO A 159 -0.39 -2.79 -10.92
C PRO A 159 -1.22 -3.82 -10.17
N TRP A 160 -0.77 -4.24 -8.99
CA TRP A 160 -1.51 -5.18 -8.14
C TRP A 160 -2.84 -4.57 -7.65
N MET A 161 -2.81 -3.31 -7.20
CA MET A 161 -4.00 -2.60 -6.74
C MET A 161 -5.03 -2.46 -7.88
N MET A 162 -4.59 -2.07 -9.07
CA MET A 162 -5.47 -1.94 -10.23
C MET A 162 -6.09 -3.26 -10.67
N ALA A 163 -5.35 -4.37 -10.60
CA ALA A 163 -5.91 -5.69 -10.88
C ALA A 163 -7.08 -6.03 -9.95
N ARG A 164 -6.96 -5.75 -8.64
CA ARG A 164 -8.06 -5.95 -7.68
C ARG A 164 -9.22 -4.97 -7.88
N ILE A 165 -8.94 -3.70 -8.16
CA ILE A 165 -10.01 -2.71 -8.45
C ILE A 165 -10.81 -3.15 -9.69
N ASN A 166 -10.13 -3.54 -10.77
CA ASN A 166 -10.77 -4.02 -11.99
C ASN A 166 -11.60 -5.28 -11.73
N HIS A 167 -11.12 -6.19 -10.88
CA HIS A 167 -11.89 -7.36 -10.45
C HIS A 167 -13.16 -6.97 -9.69
N HIS A 168 -13.06 -6.02 -8.75
CA HIS A 168 -14.22 -5.52 -8.00
C HIS A 168 -15.26 -4.87 -8.91
N ILE A 169 -14.81 -4.09 -9.90
CA ILE A 169 -15.69 -3.50 -10.91
C ILE A 169 -16.38 -4.60 -11.72
N ALA A 170 -15.64 -5.61 -12.17
CA ALA A 170 -16.21 -6.73 -12.91
C ALA A 170 -17.23 -7.56 -12.09
N CYS A 171 -17.00 -7.72 -10.79
CA CYS A 171 -17.94 -8.40 -9.89
C CYS A 171 -19.17 -7.57 -9.52
N SER A 172 -19.13 -6.24 -9.69
CA SER A 172 -20.23 -5.36 -9.29
C SER A 172 -21.54 -5.61 -10.07
N GLU A 173 -21.45 -6.23 -11.25
CA GLU A 173 -22.60 -6.58 -12.08
C GLU A 173 -23.20 -7.97 -11.74
N GLN A 174 -22.57 -8.73 -10.83
CA GLN A 174 -23.03 -10.08 -10.48
C GLN A 174 -24.08 -10.08 -9.36
N ALA A 175 -24.99 -11.06 -9.41
CA ALA A 175 -26.05 -11.22 -8.40
C ALA A 175 -25.50 -11.59 -7.00
N ASP A 176 -24.38 -12.32 -6.94
CA ASP A 176 -23.66 -12.62 -5.70
C ASP A 176 -22.25 -12.02 -5.75
N ILE A 177 -22.18 -10.72 -5.42
CA ILE A 177 -20.93 -9.95 -5.40
C ILE A 177 -19.92 -10.58 -4.43
N ALA A 178 -20.36 -11.04 -3.26
CA ALA A 178 -19.48 -11.54 -2.22
C ALA A 178 -18.83 -12.89 -2.60
N ALA A 179 -19.52 -13.74 -3.36
CA ALA A 179 -18.93 -14.95 -3.93
C ALA A 179 -17.90 -14.63 -5.03
N CYS A 180 -18.21 -13.67 -5.90
CA CYS A 180 -17.31 -13.25 -6.98
C CYS A 180 -16.01 -12.62 -6.47
N LEU A 181 -16.09 -11.79 -5.42
CA LEU A 181 -14.89 -11.20 -4.82
C LEU A 181 -13.97 -12.26 -4.21
N ARG A 182 -14.56 -13.25 -3.54
CA ARG A 182 -13.82 -14.35 -2.89
C ARG A 182 -13.15 -15.31 -3.87
N SER A 183 -13.64 -15.44 -5.11
CA SER A 183 -13.02 -16.33 -6.10
C SER A 183 -11.65 -15.85 -6.57
N GLN A 184 -11.35 -14.55 -6.46
CA GLN A 184 -10.03 -14.01 -6.82
C GLN A 184 -8.94 -14.48 -5.84
N GLU A 185 -9.29 -14.60 -4.56
CA GLU A 185 -8.35 -14.94 -3.49
C GLU A 185 -7.98 -16.44 -3.50
N ALA A 186 -8.88 -17.27 -4.02
CA ALA A 186 -8.65 -18.71 -4.23
C ALA A 186 -7.88 -19.02 -5.53
N ALA A 187 -7.94 -18.15 -6.54
CA ALA A 187 -7.31 -18.38 -7.85
C ALA A 187 -5.81 -18.00 -7.90
N SER A 188 -5.25 -17.50 -6.80
CA SER A 188 -3.84 -17.15 -6.64
C SER A 188 -2.97 -18.28 -6.00
N GLU A 189 -3.49 -19.51 -5.96
CA GLU A 189 -2.75 -20.77 -5.75
C GLU A 189 -2.12 -21.29 -7.05
#